data_AF-A0A1B1TCP1-F1
#
_entry.id   AF-A0A1B1TCP1-F1
#
_cell.length_a   1.000
_cell.length_b   1.000
_cell.length_c   1.000
_cell.angle_alpha   90.00
_cell.angle_beta   90.00
_cell.angle_gamma   90.00
#
_symmetry.space_group_name_H-M   'P 1'
#
loop_
_entity.id
_entity.type
_entity.pdbx_description
1 polymer ?
#
loop_
_entity_poly.entity_id
_entity_poly.type
_entity_poly.pdbx_seq_one_letter_code
_entity_poly.pdbx_strand_id
1 'polypeptide(L)' 'VESIEEKGITVLFVEEYTDQTAVNSIVEQTGVSLEILYTMEMAPSDSSDNYLSMMNKNLENIISGCGC' A
#
# COMPACT_ATOMS: atom_id res chain seq x y z
N VAL A 1 4.87 -15.28 -1.32
CA VAL A 1 5.91 -15.22 -2.37
C VAL A 1 5.47 -15.99 -3.59
N GLU A 2 5.26 -17.32 -3.54
CA GLU A 2 4.80 -18.11 -4.70
C GLU A 2 3.59 -17.51 -5.44
N SER A 3 2.51 -17.16 -4.72
CA SER A 3 1.32 -16.55 -5.34
C SER A 3 1.57 -15.18 -5.99
N ILE A 4 2.60 -14.44 -5.57
CA ILE A 4 2.96 -13.14 -6.15
C ILE A 4 3.60 -13.37 -7.51
N GLU A 5 4.55 -14.30 -7.57
CA GLU A 5 5.26 -14.65 -8.81
C GLU A 5 4.33 -15.33 -9.82
N GLU A 6 3.53 -16.31 -9.38
CA GLU A 6 2.63 -17.07 -10.26
C GLU A 6 1.56 -16.18 -10.90
N LYS A 7 1.03 -15.22 -10.14
CA LYS A 7 -0.05 -14.33 -10.61
C LYS A 7 0.48 -13.03 -11.22
N GLY A 8 1.79 -12.83 -11.26
CA GLY A 8 2.41 -11.60 -11.77
C GLY A 8 1.98 -10.35 -11.00
N ILE A 9 1.84 -10.45 -9.67
CA ILE A 9 1.53 -9.30 -8.82
C ILE A 9 2.75 -8.37 -8.81
N THR A 10 2.55 -7.10 -9.13
CA THR A 10 3.61 -6.09 -9.22
C THR A 10 3.62 -5.10 -8.05
N VAL A 11 2.49 -4.96 -7.36
CA VAL A 11 2.28 -3.98 -6.28
C VAL A 11 1.60 -4.68 -5.10
N LEU A 12 2.11 -4.43 -3.89
CA LEU A 12 1.43 -4.80 -2.64
C LEU A 12 0.96 -3.55 -1.91
N PHE A 13 -0.29 -3.60 -1.46
CA PHE A 13 -0.88 -2.55 -0.65
C PHE A 13 -0.74 -2.89 0.83
N VAL A 14 -0.12 -1.99 1.60
CA VAL A 14 0.11 -2.13 3.05
C VAL A 14 -0.68 -1.06 3.78
N GLU A 15 -1.39 -1.44 4.84
CA GLU A 15 -2.20 -0.49 5.59
C GLU A 15 -1.35 0.57 6.30
N GLU A 16 -1.89 1.78 6.44
CA GLU A 16 -1.23 2.93 7.07
C GLU A 16 -0.55 2.61 8.41
N TYR A 17 -1.21 1.79 9.24
CA TYR A 17 -0.76 1.44 10.59
C TYR A 17 0.03 0.12 10.68
N THR A 18 0.24 -0.54 9.54
CA THR A 18 1.07 -1.75 9.49
C THR A 18 2.53 -1.37 9.37
N ASP A 19 3.38 -2.00 10.19
CA ASP A 19 4.83 -1.85 10.08
C ASP A 19 5.32 -2.40 8.73
N GLN A 20 5.77 -1.51 7.85
CA GLN A 20 6.25 -1.87 6.52
C GLN A 20 7.48 -2.80 6.58
N THR A 21 8.24 -2.79 7.67
CA THR A 21 9.37 -3.71 7.82
C THR A 21 8.94 -5.18 7.85
N ALA A 22 7.67 -5.45 8.20
CA ALA A 22 7.09 -6.80 8.17
C ALA A 22 7.02 -7.39 6.76
N VAL A 23 7.00 -6.56 5.70
CA VAL A 23 6.93 -7.00 4.31
C VAL A 23 8.24 -6.82 3.53
N ASN A 24 9.31 -6.31 4.15
CA ASN A 24 10.60 -6.10 3.50
C ASN A 24 11.16 -7.36 2.83
N SER A 25 11.07 -8.51 3.52
CA SER A 25 11.56 -9.78 2.97
C SER A 25 10.81 -10.22 1.71
N ILE A 26 9.53 -9.83 1.57
CA ILE A 26 8.72 -10.11 0.38
C ILE A 26 9.16 -9.19 -0.77
N VAL A 27 9.35 -7.90 -0.50
CA VAL A 27 9.82 -6.92 -1.49
C VAL A 27 11.21 -7.30 -2.01
N GLU A 28 12.14 -7.65 -1.12
CA GLU A 28 13.50 -8.05 -1.50
C GLU A 28 13.53 -9.31 -2.37
N GLN A 29 12.64 -10.28 -2.10
CA GLN A 29 12.59 -11.53 -2.85
C GLN A 29 11.86 -11.40 -4.19
N THR A 30 10.79 -10.62 -4.25
CA THR A 30 9.88 -10.59 -5.41
C THR A 30 10.02 -9.36 -6.30
N GLY A 31 10.62 -8.28 -5.78
CA GLY A 31 10.76 -7.01 -6.50
C GLY A 31 9.46 -6.21 -6.66
N VAL A 32 8.38 -6.59 -5.97
CA VAL A 32 7.12 -5.82 -5.97
C VAL A 32 7.30 -4.45 -5.32
N SER A 33 6.58 -3.46 -5.83
CA SER A 33 6.50 -2.15 -5.17
C SER A 33 5.48 -2.18 -4.01
N LEU A 34 5.63 -1.23 -3.10
CA LEU A 34 4.67 -1.01 -2.02
C LEU A 34 3.89 0.29 -2.26
N GLU A 35 2.60 0.22 -2.00
CA GLU A 35 1.69 1.36 -1.92
C GLU A 35 0.96 1.33 -0.58
N ILE A 36 0.59 2.50 -0.05
CA ILE A 36 -0.17 2.55 1.21
C ILE A 36 -1.67 2.44 0.94
N LEU A 37 -2.35 1.58 1.69
CA LEU A 37 -3.80 1.53 1.74
C LEU A 37 -4.30 2.29 2.96
N TYR A 38 -4.97 3.41 2.72
CA TYR A 38 -5.61 4.20 3.76
C TYR A 38 -7.03 3.67 4.00
N THR A 39 -7.17 2.76 4.96
CA THR A 39 -8.45 2.13 5.31
C THR A 39 -9.40 3.09 6.04
N MET A 40 -8.85 4.16 6.66
CA MET A 40 -9.58 5.16 7.44
C MET A 40 -10.34 4.57 8.64
N GLU A 41 -9.92 3.39 9.13
CA GLU A 41 -10.49 2.75 10.33
C GLU A 41 -10.10 3.49 11.62
N MET A 42 -8.96 4.17 11.59
CA MET A 42 -8.44 5.01 12.67
C MET A 42 -8.32 6.45 12.20
N ALA A 43 -8.12 7.37 13.16
CA ALA A 43 -7.74 8.74 12.82
C ALA A 43 -6.47 8.73 11.95
N PRO A 44 -6.22 9.73 11.10
CA PRO A 44 -5.01 9.78 10.30
C PRO A 44 -3.74 9.79 11.17
N SER A 45 -2.71 9.08 10.73
CA SER A 45 -1.41 9.07 11.42
C SER A 45 -0.68 10.40 11.25
N ASP A 46 -0.89 11.08 10.12
CA ASP A 46 -0.46 12.45 9.87
C ASP A 46 -1.54 13.44 10.34
N SER A 47 -1.19 14.27 11.31
CA SER A 47 -2.10 15.28 11.87
C SER A 47 -2.60 16.34 10.87
N SER A 48 -1.96 16.47 9.71
CA SER A 48 -2.39 17.39 8.64
C SER A 48 -3.47 16.80 7.74
N ASP A 49 -3.71 15.49 7.84
CA ASP A 49 -4.71 14.80 7.04
C ASP A 49 -6.11 14.89 7.64
N ASN A 50 -7.09 14.86 6.75
CA ASN A 50 -8.50 14.69 7.07
C ASN A 50 -9.10 13.60 6.16
N TYR A 51 -10.37 13.28 6.38
CA TYR A 51 -11.05 12.23 5.62
C TYR A 51 -10.91 12.38 4.09
N LEU A 52 -11.03 13.60 3.56
CA LEU A 52 -10.94 13.84 2.11
C LEU A 52 -9.50 13.73 1.59
N SER A 53 -8.51 14.21 2.33
CA SER A 53 -7.10 14.05 1.91
C SER A 53 -6.69 12.59 1.95
N MET A 54 -7.12 11.83 2.96
CA MET A 54 -6.91 10.39 3.06
C MET A 54 -7.55 9.64 1.91
N MET A 55 -8.79 9.97 1.56
CA MET A 55 -9.50 9.35 0.45
C MET A 55 -8.81 9.66 -0.90
N ASN A 56 -8.32 10.89 -1.09
CA ASN A 56 -7.56 11.26 -2.29
C ASN A 56 -6.24 10.49 -2.37
N LYS A 57 -5.45 10.45 -1.29
CA LYS A 57 -4.20 9.66 -1.24
C LYS A 57 -4.46 8.18 -1.54
N ASN A 58 -5.53 7.62 -0.97
CA ASN A 58 -5.91 6.24 -1.22
C ASN A 58 -6.25 5.98 -2.69
N LEU A 59 -7.02 6.88 -3.30
CA LEU A 59 -7.39 6.79 -4.70
C LEU A 59 -6.15 6.94 -5.61
N GLU A 60 -5.26 7.88 -5.31
CA GLU A 60 -3.99 8.07 -6.02
C GLU A 60 -3.11 6.81 -5.96
N ASN A 61 -2.99 6.18 -4.78
CA ASN A 61 -2.22 4.95 -4.60
C ASN A 61 -2.86 3.77 -5.38
N ILE A 62 -4.20 3.65 -5.39
CA ILE A 62 -4.88 2.62 -6.18
C ILE A 62 -4.70 2.86 -7.68
N ILE A 63 -4.78 4.11 -8.13
CA ILE A 63 -4.52 4.47 -9.54
C ILE A 63 -3.06 4.16 -9.91
N SER A 64 -2.10 4.53 -9.06
CA SER A 64 -0.67 4.21 -9.25
C SER A 64 -0.44 2.70 -9.33
N GLY A 65 -1.03 1.94 -8.40
CA GLY A 65 -0.81 0.50 -8.31
C GLY A 65 -1.56 -0.34 -9.37
N CYS A 66 -2.66 0.16 -9.92
CA CYS A 66 -3.43 -0.53 -10.97
C CYS A 66 -3.21 0.03 -12.38
N GLY A 67 -2.79 1.28 -12.49
CA GLY A 67 -2.57 2.00 -13.74
C GLY A 67 -1.11 1.89 -14.19
N CYS A 68 -0.80 0.81 -14.90
CA CYS A 68 0.45 0.68 -15.67
C CYS A 68 0.64 1.83 -16.67
#